data_AF-A0A520M5Z0-F1
#
_entry.id   AF-A0A520M5Z0-F1
#
_cell.length_a   1.000
_cell.length_b   1.000
_cell.length_c   1.000
_cell.angle_alpha   90.00
_cell.angle_beta   90.00
_cell.angle_gamma   90.00
#
_symmetry.space_group_name_H-M   'P 1'
#
loop_
_entity.id
_entity.type
_entity.pdbx_description
1 polymer ?
#
loop_
_entity_poly.entity_id
_entity_poly.type
_entity_poly.pdbx_seq_one_letter_code
_entity_poly.pdbx_strand_id
1 'polypeptide(L)'
;MPKDVNKIRVIDSHTAGEPTRVVVEGGPDLGVGNMAELRDRFEEKAHWLRTALLSEPRGFEAMVGALLCKPTDPKSVAGVIFFNNSGVLKGCIHGTMGLIKTLEFMGR
;
A
#
# COMPACT_ATOMS: atom_id res chain seq x y z
N MET A 1 24.95 -7.24 -8.51
CA MET A 1 23.88 -7.14 -7.49
C MET A 1 23.52 -8.55 -7.04
N PRO A 2 23.30 -8.80 -5.73
CA PRO A 2 22.93 -10.14 -5.24
C PRO A 2 21.65 -10.62 -5.93
N LYS A 3 21.57 -11.91 -6.25
CA LYS A 3 20.47 -12.50 -7.02
C LYS A 3 19.14 -12.62 -6.25
N ASP A 4 19.15 -12.40 -4.94
CA ASP A 4 18.02 -12.69 -4.04
C ASP A 4 17.45 -11.46 -3.31
N VAL A 5 17.38 -10.31 -3.99
CA VAL A 5 16.79 -9.08 -3.41
C VAL A 5 15.34 -8.93 -3.87
N ASN A 6 14.40 -8.99 -2.93
CA ASN A 6 13.00 -8.64 -3.17
C ASN A 6 12.89 -7.14 -3.47
N LYS A 7 12.49 -6.82 -4.71
CA LYS A 7 12.27 -5.44 -5.15
C LYS A 7 10.80 -5.09 -5.01
N ILE A 8 10.52 -4.03 -4.24
CA ILE A 8 9.19 -3.45 -4.11
C ILE A 8 9.26 -2.08 -4.78
N ARG A 9 8.41 -1.85 -5.77
CA ARG A 9 8.30 -0.56 -6.43
C ARG A 9 7.21 0.24 -5.75
N VAL A 10 7.56 1.46 -5.36
CA VAL A 10 6.64 2.38 -4.71
C VAL A 10 6.60 3.72 -5.43
N ILE A 11 5.49 4.43 -5.26
CA ILE A 11 5.36 5.84 -5.61
C ILE A 11 4.98 6.58 -4.33
N ASP A 12 5.82 7.55 -3.95
CA ASP A 12 5.57 8.39 -2.79
C ASP A 12 4.87 9.68 -3.23
N SER A 13 3.88 10.10 -2.46
CA SER A 13 3.14 11.35 -2.62
C SER A 13 2.89 11.98 -1.26
N HIS A 14 2.39 13.21 -1.24
CA HIS A 14 1.85 13.80 -0.02
C HIS A 14 0.53 14.49 -0.31
N THR A 15 -0.37 14.46 0.66
CA THR A 15 -1.64 15.19 0.63
C THR A 15 -1.58 16.22 1.75
N ALA A 16 -1.46 17.50 1.40
CA ALA A 16 -1.33 18.61 2.35
C ALA A 16 -0.18 18.45 3.39
N GLY A 17 0.84 17.66 3.06
CA GLY A 17 2.00 17.40 3.92
C GLY A 17 2.01 15.99 4.50
N GLU A 18 0.87 15.31 4.52
CA GLU A 18 0.77 13.93 5.00
C GLU A 18 1.25 12.93 3.93
N PRO A 19 2.33 12.19 4.19
CA PRO A 19 2.97 11.32 3.21
C PRO A 19 2.17 10.04 2.95
N THR A 20 2.17 9.57 1.71
CA THR A 20 1.58 8.27 1.31
C THR A 20 2.52 7.55 0.36
N ARG A 21 2.94 6.35 0.76
CA ARG A 21 3.75 5.42 -0.01
C ARG A 21 2.87 4.34 -0.65
N VAL A 22 2.63 4.44 -1.94
CA VAL A 22 1.82 3.48 -2.68
C VAL A 22 2.72 2.37 -3.25
N VAL A 23 2.50 1.12 -2.82
CA VAL A 23 3.13 -0.06 -3.41
C VAL A 23 2.43 -0.37 -4.73
N VAL A 24 3.14 -0.21 -5.83
CA VAL A 24 2.60 -0.42 -7.19
C VAL A 24 3.01 -1.76 -7.78
N GLU A 25 4.16 -2.32 -7.38
CA GLU A 25 4.65 -3.63 -7.83
C GLU A 25 5.49 -4.31 -6.72
N GLY A 26 5.55 -5.64 -6.73
CA GLY A 26 6.32 -6.42 -5.75
C GLY A 26 5.63 -6.59 -4.38
N GLY A 27 4.35 -6.26 -4.29
CA GLY A 27 3.52 -6.55 -3.12
C GLY A 27 3.22 -8.05 -2.97
N PRO A 28 2.78 -8.49 -1.78
CA PRO A 28 2.43 -9.88 -1.51
C PRO A 28 1.21 -10.32 -2.34
N ASP A 29 1.18 -11.59 -2.73
CA ASP A 29 -0.06 -12.20 -3.22
C ASP A 29 -0.98 -12.49 -2.03
N LEU A 30 -2.12 -11.81 -2.01
CA LEU A 30 -3.13 -11.98 -0.98
C LEU A 30 -4.22 -12.97 -1.39
N GLY A 31 -4.23 -13.48 -2.63
CA GLY A 31 -5.25 -14.36 -3.17
C GLY A 31 -6.56 -13.65 -3.55
N VAL A 32 -7.67 -14.39 -3.54
CA VAL A 32 -9.01 -13.88 -3.91
C VAL A 32 -9.87 -13.64 -2.66
N GLY A 33 -10.77 -12.68 -2.71
CA GLY A 33 -11.71 -12.37 -1.63
C GLY A 33 -12.20 -10.93 -1.70
N ASN A 34 -13.02 -10.51 -0.74
CA ASN A 34 -13.38 -9.10 -0.58
C ASN A 34 -12.24 -8.31 0.09
N MET A 35 -12.30 -6.97 0.05
CA MET A 35 -11.21 -6.12 0.58
C MET A 35 -10.94 -6.33 2.08
N ALA A 36 -11.95 -6.70 2.89
CA ALA A 36 -11.74 -6.99 4.31
C ALA A 36 -10.95 -8.30 4.50
N GLU A 37 -11.30 -9.36 3.77
CA GLU A 37 -10.56 -10.63 3.80
C GLU A 37 -9.13 -10.49 3.28
N LEU A 38 -8.90 -9.62 2.29
CA LEU A 38 -7.55 -9.32 1.80
C LEU A 38 -6.75 -8.51 2.83
N ARG A 39 -7.39 -7.53 3.49
CA ARG A 39 -6.79 -6.77 4.60
C ARG A 39 -6.35 -7.69 5.74
N ASP A 40 -7.22 -8.60 6.15
CA ASP A 40 -6.94 -9.50 7.29
C ASP A 40 -5.78 -10.45 6.93
N ARG A 41 -5.75 -10.99 5.70
CA ARG A 41 -4.60 -11.76 5.21
C ARG A 41 -3.32 -10.94 5.12
N PHE A 42 -3.40 -9.67 4.75
CA PHE A 42 -2.24 -8.78 4.72
C PHE A 42 -1.67 -8.60 6.13
N GLU A 43 -2.53 -8.40 7.13
CA GLU A 43 -2.13 -8.30 8.53
C GLU A 43 -1.47 -9.57 9.04
N GLU A 44 -2.06 -10.74 8.76
CA GLU A 44 -1.56 -12.04 9.21
C GLU A 44 -0.26 -12.47 8.51
N LYS A 45 -0.18 -12.30 7.18
CA LYS A 45 0.85 -12.96 6.34
C LYS A 45 1.88 -12.00 5.78
N ALA A 46 1.56 -10.71 5.71
CA ALA A 46 2.41 -9.71 5.06
C ALA A 46 2.78 -8.52 5.96
N HIS A 47 2.68 -8.69 7.29
CA HIS A 47 3.12 -7.69 8.27
C HIS A 47 4.57 -7.21 8.03
N TRP A 48 5.44 -8.09 7.51
CA TRP A 48 6.82 -7.75 7.16
C TRP A 48 6.92 -6.60 6.14
N LEU A 49 5.94 -6.47 5.24
CA LEU A 49 5.95 -5.40 4.22
C LEU A 49 5.74 -4.03 4.88
N ARG A 50 4.81 -3.97 5.85
CA ARG A 50 4.51 -2.76 6.61
C ARG A 50 5.77 -2.22 7.31
N THR A 51 6.48 -3.07 8.05
CA THR A 51 7.71 -2.66 8.73
C THR A 51 8.83 -2.34 7.75
N ALA A 52 9.02 -3.15 6.70
CA ALA A 52 10.06 -2.91 5.70
C ALA A 52 9.91 -1.56 4.98
N LEU A 53 8.67 -1.09 4.78
CA LEU A 53 8.37 0.14 4.02
C LEU A 53 8.19 1.38 4.88
N LEU A 54 7.70 1.24 6.12
CA LEU A 54 7.32 2.39 6.96
C LEU A 54 8.25 2.63 8.14
N SER A 55 9.00 1.61 8.59
CA SER A 55 10.01 1.81 9.63
C SER A 55 11.30 2.39 9.05
N GLU A 56 12.09 3.02 9.91
CA GLU A 56 13.48 3.32 9.59
C GLU A 56 14.22 2.04 9.16
N PRO A 57 15.12 2.12 8.17
CA PRO A 57 15.67 3.34 7.55
C PRO A 57 14.90 3.84 6.31
N ARG A 58 13.79 3.20 5.92
CA ARG A 58 13.11 3.50 4.64
C ARG A 58 11.90 4.41 4.81
N GLY A 59 11.28 4.40 5.97
CA GLY A 59 10.19 5.28 6.35
C GLY A 59 10.50 6.01 7.64
N PHE A 60 9.45 6.61 8.20
CA PHE A 60 9.46 7.37 9.44
C PHE A 60 8.04 7.33 10.03
N GLU A 61 7.89 7.81 11.26
CA GLU A 61 6.68 7.62 12.08
C GLU A 61 5.36 8.00 11.37
N ALA A 62 5.34 9.13 10.66
CA ALA A 62 4.14 9.62 9.97
C ALA A 62 3.85 8.97 8.61
N MET A 63 4.72 8.07 8.12
CA MET A 63 4.51 7.44 6.80
C MET A 63 3.27 6.53 6.82
N VAL A 64 2.34 6.77 5.89
CA VAL A 64 1.24 5.84 5.60
C VAL A 64 1.53 5.07 4.33
N GLY A 65 1.38 3.76 4.39
CA GLY A 65 1.48 2.86 3.24
C GLY A 65 0.12 2.55 2.64
N ALA A 66 0.12 2.32 1.33
CA ALA A 66 -1.04 1.86 0.58
C ALA A 66 -0.61 0.73 -0.36
N LEU A 67 -1.17 -0.48 -0.19
CA LEU A 67 -0.98 -1.57 -1.14
C LEU A 67 -2.04 -1.48 -2.23
N LEU A 68 -1.61 -1.26 -3.47
CA LEU A 68 -2.49 -1.27 -4.63
C LEU A 68 -2.90 -2.70 -4.95
N CYS A 69 -4.21 -2.96 -4.94
CA CYS A 69 -4.79 -4.26 -5.23
C CYS A 69 -5.64 -4.20 -6.50
N LYS A 70 -5.89 -5.38 -7.09
CA LYS A 70 -6.97 -5.51 -8.08
C LYS A 70 -8.31 -5.19 -7.40
N PRO A 71 -9.23 -4.49 -8.08
CA PRO A 71 -10.55 -4.23 -7.53
C PRO A 71 -11.32 -5.54 -7.34
N THR A 72 -12.03 -5.69 -6.22
CA THR A 72 -12.90 -6.85 -5.95
C THR A 72 -14.31 -6.65 -6.50
N ASP A 73 -14.71 -5.39 -6.75
CA ASP A 73 -15.92 -5.01 -7.48
C ASP A 73 -15.51 -4.54 -8.88
N PRO A 74 -16.05 -5.11 -9.98
CA PRO A 74 -15.71 -4.73 -11.34
C PRO A 74 -16.04 -3.27 -11.70
N LYS A 75 -16.88 -2.57 -10.91
CA LYS A 75 -17.16 -1.13 -11.07
C LYS A 75 -16.09 -0.23 -10.45
N SER A 76 -15.19 -0.78 -9.63
CA SER A 76 -14.12 -0.03 -8.97
C SER A 76 -12.87 0.05 -9.85
N VAL A 77 -12.20 1.20 -9.83
CA VAL A 77 -10.94 1.43 -10.57
C VAL A 77 -9.76 0.65 -9.95
N ALA A 78 -9.77 0.49 -8.63
CA ALA A 78 -8.73 -0.20 -7.87
C ALA A 78 -9.26 -0.70 -6.52
N GLY A 79 -8.57 -1.68 -5.95
CA GLY A 79 -8.64 -1.98 -4.52
C GLY A 79 -7.42 -1.37 -3.81
N VAL A 80 -7.54 -1.06 -2.52
CA VAL A 80 -6.41 -0.57 -1.72
C VAL A 80 -6.50 -1.06 -0.28
N ILE A 81 -5.35 -1.43 0.29
CA ILE A 81 -5.19 -1.72 1.72
C ILE A 81 -4.24 -0.68 2.30
N PHE A 82 -4.71 0.09 3.28
CA PHE A 82 -3.90 1.09 3.97
C PHE A 82 -3.28 0.52 5.25
N PHE A 83 -2.09 0.99 5.60
CA PHE A 83 -1.38 0.58 6.82
C PHE A 83 -0.43 1.68 7.28
N ASN A 84 -0.11 1.73 8.58
CA ASN A 84 0.83 2.68 9.17
C ASN A 84 1.87 1.97 10.08
N ASN A 85 2.61 2.75 10.86
CA ASN A 85 3.59 2.25 11.82
C ASN A 85 2.98 1.42 12.98
N SER A 86 1.65 1.46 13.20
CA SER A 86 0.98 0.67 14.24
C SER A 86 0.27 -0.57 13.70
N GLY A 87 -0.29 -0.53 12.49
CA GLY A 87 -1.07 -1.66 11.98
C GLY A 87 -1.77 -1.37 10.65
N VAL A 88 -2.78 -2.18 10.35
CA VAL A 88 -3.57 -2.08 9.13
C VAL A 88 -4.82 -1.22 9.38
N LEU A 89 -5.12 -0.31 8.45
CA LEU A 89 -6.20 0.66 8.58
C LEU A 89 -7.44 0.19 7.82
N LYS A 90 -8.62 0.61 8.27
CA LYS A 90 -9.90 0.37 7.57
C LYS A 90 -10.14 1.34 6.42
N GLY A 91 -9.47 2.49 6.42
CA GLY A 91 -9.56 3.54 5.43
C GLY A 91 -8.60 4.68 5.77
N CYS A 92 -8.32 5.54 4.79
CA CYS A 92 -7.39 6.66 4.95
C CYS A 92 -7.69 7.75 3.90
N ILE A 93 -8.24 8.90 4.32
CA ILE A 93 -8.68 9.94 3.36
C ILE A 93 -7.49 10.55 2.60
N HIS A 94 -6.45 10.97 3.32
CA HIS A 94 -5.27 11.59 2.70
C HIS A 94 -4.53 10.60 1.78
N GLY A 95 -4.50 9.32 2.17
CA GLY A 95 -3.96 8.22 1.38
C GLY A 95 -4.80 7.90 0.15
N THR A 96 -6.13 7.98 0.23
CA THR A 96 -7.02 7.85 -0.94
C THR A 96 -6.77 8.97 -1.96
N MET A 97 -6.62 10.22 -1.51
CA MET A 97 -6.30 11.34 -2.41
C MET A 97 -4.92 11.14 -3.08
N GLY A 98 -3.91 10.73 -2.30
CA GLY A 98 -2.58 10.42 -2.82
C GLY A 98 -2.59 9.25 -3.80
N LEU A 99 -3.38 8.20 -3.52
CA LEU A 99 -3.58 7.06 -4.42
C LEU A 99 -4.19 7.49 -5.74
N ILE A 100 -5.24 8.33 -5.73
CA ILE A 100 -5.87 8.81 -6.97
C ILE A 100 -4.84 9.56 -7.83
N LYS A 101 -4.04 10.45 -7.23
CA LYS A 101 -2.96 11.15 -7.94
C LYS A 101 -1.85 10.21 -8.42
N THR A 102 -1.57 9.15 -7.67
CA THR A 102 -0.62 8.11 -8.07
C THR A 102 -1.13 7.34 -9.30
N LEU A 103 -2.41 6.97 -9.32
CA LEU A 103 -3.04 6.29 -10.46
C LEU A 103 -3.06 7.18 -11.71
N GLU A 104 -3.44 8.45 -11.55
CA GLU A 104 -3.39 9.44 -12.62
C GLU A 104 -1.96 9.58 -13.20
N PHE A 105 -0.95 9.68 -12.34
CA PHE A 105 0.47 9.73 -12.75
C PHE A 105 0.90 8.46 -13.51
N MET A 106 0.32 7.31 -13.19
CA MET A 106 0.55 6.04 -13.91
C MET A 106 -0.27 5.91 -15.21
N GLY A 107 -1.12 6.89 -15.55
CA GLY A 107 -2.02 6.84 -16.69
C GLY A 107 -3.19 5.87 -16.51
N ARG A 108 -3.65 5.68 -15.27
CA ARG A 108 -4.78 4.81 -14.89
C ARG A 108 -5.99 5.58 -14.39
#